data_AF-A0AAV6H925-F1
#
_entry.id   AF-A0AAV6H925-F1
#
_cell.length_a   1.000
_cell.length_b   1.000
_cell.length_c   1.000
_cell.angle_alpha   90.00
_cell.angle_beta   90.00
_cell.angle_gamma   90.00
#
_symmetry.space_group_name_H-M   'P 1'
#
loop_
_entity.id
_entity.type
_entity.pdbx_description
1 polymer ?
#
loop_
_entity_poly.entity_id
_entity_poly.type
_entity_poly.pdbx_seq_one_letter_code
_entity_poly.pdbx_strand_id
1 'polypeptide(L)'
;MLRRYGPDVPEVILQKLVAAFGELRTMADKGTITYPYSTREVVNIVKHLQKFPNEGLANVVRNVFDFDSYNKDAREVLITALHKHGIPIGAKPSSVHLAKELPLPVCKMSGYWTINQSGNVRRKLLCPTESYKIDIKGPVFLRVQPYDIERNESRAVSFTEEHAHWQIPMNEVNIVCDVTTAKDVIFVATCNPVSIYAMKERANVLHCVDLYEIFPRTLSGAWQPLVTIAPLGGPLEGQVILHEEESNAVVHLDLVTGAARKLLFTQNKEEQTHKRNQSPKWWSSKDSEPNFKMCCEFSQKNWLLFYKHDGNQLEVLDVLEGQVHIISLPINLKAVFLVAEDRWLLIENKTNKKFLLTKPMHMGAEDSGVCQLHTITEESHDMGFGMSSGFPAALCS
;
A
#
# COMPACT_ATOMS: atom_id res chain seq x y z
N MET A 1 -8.37 -20.38 49.70
CA MET A 1 -7.76 -21.72 49.86
C MET A 1 -6.40 -21.81 49.15
N LEU A 2 -6.30 -21.56 47.84
CA LEU A 2 -5.07 -21.70 47.05
C LEU A 2 -3.88 -20.87 47.57
N ARG A 3 -4.12 -19.66 48.10
CA ARG A 3 -3.10 -18.81 48.73
C ARG A 3 -2.30 -19.48 49.86
N ARG A 4 -2.86 -20.51 50.52
CA ARG A 4 -2.13 -21.30 51.54
C ARG A 4 -1.05 -22.20 50.93
N TYR A 5 -1.18 -22.55 49.66
CA TYR A 5 -0.23 -23.43 48.94
C TYR A 5 0.81 -22.65 48.12
N GLY A 6 0.56 -21.36 47.87
CA GLY A 6 1.48 -20.46 47.16
C GLY A 6 1.30 -19.03 47.65
N PRO A 7 1.86 -18.64 48.81
CA PRO A 7 1.70 -17.31 49.39
C PRO A 7 2.34 -16.20 48.56
N ASP A 8 3.38 -16.51 47.78
CA ASP A 8 4.13 -15.55 46.95
C ASP A 8 3.63 -15.51 45.50
N VAL A 9 2.63 -16.34 45.15
CA VAL A 9 2.00 -16.32 43.83
C VAL A 9 1.02 -15.13 43.75
N PRO A 10 1.13 -14.23 42.75
CA PRO A 10 0.24 -13.08 42.61
C PRO A 10 -1.25 -13.46 42.61
N GLU A 11 -2.07 -12.71 43.33
CA GLU A 11 -3.51 -12.98 43.49
C GLU A 11 -4.26 -13.01 42.14
N VAL A 12 -3.85 -12.16 41.20
CA VAL A 12 -4.42 -12.11 39.84
C VAL A 12 -4.26 -13.47 39.12
N ILE A 13 -3.13 -14.16 39.32
CA ILE A 13 -2.88 -15.48 38.74
C ILE A 13 -3.79 -16.53 39.39
N LEU A 14 -3.97 -16.47 40.71
CA LEU A 14 -4.88 -17.37 41.43
C LEU A 14 -6.31 -17.21 40.95
N GLN A 15 -6.77 -15.97 40.73
CA GLN A 15 -8.11 -15.68 40.21
C GLN A 15 -8.31 -16.23 38.79
N LYS A 16 -7.32 -16.03 37.90
CA LYS A 16 -7.35 -16.58 36.53
C LYS A 16 -7.45 -18.11 36.54
N LEU A 17 -6.67 -18.79 37.38
CA LEU A 17 -6.69 -20.25 37.50
C LEU A 17 -8.03 -20.76 38.03
N VAL A 18 -8.60 -20.10 39.05
CA VAL A 18 -9.92 -20.50 39.59
C VAL A 18 -11.02 -20.32 38.55
N ALA A 19 -11.02 -19.21 37.81
CA ALA A 19 -12.02 -18.95 36.78
C ALA A 19 -11.92 -19.96 35.63
N ALA A 20 -10.70 -20.19 35.12
CA ALA A 20 -10.45 -21.12 34.02
C ALA A 20 -10.82 -22.56 34.38
N PHE A 21 -10.34 -23.08 35.52
CA PHE A 21 -10.65 -24.45 35.94
C PHE A 21 -12.11 -24.62 36.37
N GLY A 22 -12.79 -23.54 36.79
CA GLY A 22 -14.24 -23.52 37.01
C GLY A 22 -15.04 -23.69 35.71
N GLU A 23 -14.63 -23.00 34.65
CA GLU A 23 -15.23 -23.17 33.32
C GLU A 23 -14.98 -24.58 32.78
N LEU A 24 -13.74 -25.08 32.84
CA LEU A 24 -13.40 -26.44 32.40
C LEU A 24 -14.23 -27.51 33.12
N ARG A 25 -14.43 -27.37 34.44
CA ARG A 25 -15.29 -28.28 35.19
C ARG A 25 -16.74 -28.23 34.70
N THR A 26 -17.26 -27.04 34.45
CA THR A 26 -18.61 -26.86 33.90
C THR A 26 -18.76 -27.50 32.52
N MET A 27 -17.69 -27.49 31.71
CA MET A 27 -17.66 -28.13 30.40
C MET A 27 -17.63 -29.66 30.52
N ALA A 28 -16.97 -30.20 31.54
CA ALA A 28 -17.00 -31.63 31.84
C ALA A 28 -18.39 -32.06 32.33
N ASP A 29 -19.02 -31.26 33.20
CA ASP A 29 -20.39 -31.52 33.69
C ASP A 29 -21.43 -31.51 32.54
N LYS A 30 -21.17 -30.74 31.48
CA LYS A 30 -21.98 -30.69 30.24
C LYS A 30 -21.62 -31.76 29.21
N GLY A 31 -20.62 -32.60 29.47
CA GLY A 31 -20.14 -33.64 28.54
C GLY A 31 -19.38 -33.11 27.32
N THR A 32 -18.96 -31.84 27.32
CA THR A 32 -18.17 -31.24 26.22
C THR A 32 -16.71 -31.72 26.25
N ILE A 33 -16.19 -32.03 27.43
CA ILE A 33 -14.87 -32.64 27.63
C ILE A 33 -15.02 -33.88 28.51
N THR A 34 -14.20 -34.89 28.26
CA THR A 34 -14.34 -36.21 28.90
C THR A 34 -13.83 -36.25 30.33
N TYR A 35 -12.89 -35.37 30.69
CA TYR A 35 -12.19 -35.40 31.98
C TYR A 35 -12.49 -34.14 32.82
N PRO A 36 -12.99 -34.30 34.06
CA PRO A 36 -13.21 -33.19 34.97
C PRO A 36 -11.90 -32.80 35.66
N TYR A 37 -11.29 -31.70 35.22
CA TYR A 37 -10.09 -31.18 35.86
C TYR A 37 -10.35 -30.84 37.34
N SER A 38 -9.42 -31.30 38.18
CA SER A 38 -9.61 -31.34 39.63
C SER A 38 -8.98 -30.13 40.32
N THR A 39 -9.49 -29.80 41.50
CA THR A 39 -8.85 -28.79 42.37
C THR A 39 -7.43 -29.18 42.76
N ARG A 40 -7.06 -30.46 42.66
CA ARG A 40 -5.70 -30.96 42.91
C ARG A 40 -4.72 -30.49 41.83
N GLU A 41 -5.13 -30.43 40.58
CA GLU A 41 -4.30 -29.92 39.48
C GLU A 41 -4.01 -28.44 39.67
N VAL A 42 -5.02 -27.64 40.03
CA VAL A 42 -4.84 -26.21 40.35
C VAL A 42 -3.88 -26.03 41.52
N VAL A 43 -4.01 -26.84 42.59
CA VAL A 43 -3.09 -26.80 43.74
C VAL A 43 -1.67 -27.17 43.31
N ASN A 44 -1.49 -28.14 42.43
CA ASN A 44 -0.17 -28.52 41.91
C ASN A 44 0.47 -27.40 41.09
N ILE A 45 -0.30 -26.74 40.22
CA ILE A 45 0.16 -25.56 39.46
C ILE A 45 0.61 -24.45 40.42
N VAL A 46 -0.19 -24.14 41.44
CA VAL A 46 0.14 -23.09 42.42
C VAL A 46 1.39 -23.45 43.24
N LYS A 47 1.54 -24.70 43.66
CA LYS A 47 2.77 -25.17 44.34
C LYS A 47 3.99 -25.09 43.45
N HIS A 48 3.83 -25.37 42.15
CA HIS A 48 4.90 -25.31 41.18
C HIS A 48 5.37 -23.86 40.95
N LEU A 49 4.44 -22.92 40.75
CA LEU A 49 4.75 -21.50 40.63
C LEU A 49 5.39 -20.93 41.90
N GLN A 50 4.97 -21.39 43.08
CA GLN A 50 5.60 -21.01 44.35
C GLN A 50 7.06 -21.49 44.44
N LYS A 51 7.35 -22.69 43.92
CA LYS A 51 8.71 -23.27 43.94
C LYS A 51 9.61 -22.71 42.83
N PHE A 52 9.01 -22.31 41.70
CA PHE A 52 9.69 -21.84 40.49
C PHE A 52 9.06 -20.51 40.02
N PRO A 53 9.36 -19.38 40.68
CA PRO A 53 8.73 -18.09 40.38
C PRO A 53 9.10 -17.51 39.01
N ASN A 54 10.22 -17.96 38.44
CA ASN A 54 10.69 -17.53 37.12
C ASN A 54 10.03 -18.30 35.96
N GLU A 55 9.22 -19.33 36.25
CA GLU A 55 8.54 -20.10 35.22
C GLU A 55 7.19 -19.47 34.86
N GLY A 56 6.94 -19.28 33.56
CA GLY A 56 5.72 -18.66 33.08
C GLY A 56 4.48 -19.54 33.29
N LEU A 57 3.35 -18.92 33.66
CA LEU A 57 2.07 -19.59 33.89
C LEU A 57 1.67 -20.52 32.72
N ALA A 58 1.84 -20.08 31.48
CA ALA A 58 1.47 -20.86 30.29
C ALA A 58 2.25 -22.18 30.19
N ASN A 59 3.52 -22.22 30.60
CA ASN A 59 4.34 -23.44 30.56
C ASN A 59 3.92 -24.45 31.63
N VAL A 60 3.71 -23.99 32.87
CA VAL A 60 3.29 -24.85 33.98
C VAL A 60 1.92 -25.48 33.68
N VAL A 61 1.00 -24.66 33.16
CA VAL A 61 -0.34 -25.12 32.84
C VAL A 61 -0.31 -26.09 31.66
N ARG A 62 0.54 -25.87 30.64
CA ARG A 62 0.74 -26.80 29.51
C ARG A 62 1.13 -28.20 29.98
N ASN A 63 2.08 -28.31 30.90
CA ASN A 63 2.56 -29.60 31.41
C ASN A 63 1.44 -30.43 32.07
N VAL A 64 0.41 -29.78 32.62
CA VAL A 64 -0.76 -30.45 33.22
C VAL A 64 -1.73 -30.97 32.15
N PHE A 65 -1.83 -30.28 31.03
CA PHE A 65 -2.74 -30.63 29.92
C PHE A 65 -2.08 -31.45 28.81
N ASP A 66 -0.78 -31.78 28.91
CA ASP A 66 -0.04 -32.56 27.91
C ASP A 66 -0.64 -33.97 27.70
N PHE A 67 -1.36 -34.52 28.69
CA PHE A 67 -2.06 -35.80 28.56
C PHE A 67 -3.22 -35.74 27.56
N ASP A 68 -3.89 -34.59 27.42
CA ASP A 68 -5.01 -34.39 26.49
C ASP A 68 -4.56 -34.03 25.06
N SER A 69 -3.24 -33.98 24.82
CA SER A 69 -2.64 -33.60 23.53
C SER A 69 -2.97 -34.55 22.37
N TYR A 70 -3.44 -35.77 22.67
CA TYR A 70 -3.78 -36.79 21.67
C TYR A 70 -5.15 -36.58 21.02
N ASN A 71 -6.05 -35.79 21.63
CA ASN A 71 -7.35 -35.45 21.05
C ASN A 71 -7.34 -33.98 20.58
N LYS A 72 -7.24 -33.78 19.26
CA LYS A 72 -7.15 -32.43 18.65
C LYS A 72 -8.37 -31.58 18.95
N ASP A 73 -9.57 -32.16 18.95
CA ASP A 73 -10.83 -31.43 19.15
C ASP A 73 -10.97 -31.00 20.61
N ALA A 74 -10.66 -31.90 21.55
CA ALA A 74 -10.63 -31.56 22.97
C ALA A 74 -9.58 -30.49 23.26
N ARG A 75 -8.40 -30.58 22.64
CA ARG A 75 -7.32 -29.61 22.80
C ARG A 75 -7.73 -28.19 22.37
N GLU A 76 -8.42 -28.03 21.25
CA GLU A 76 -8.88 -26.70 20.79
C GLU A 76 -9.90 -26.06 21.75
N VAL A 77 -10.81 -26.87 22.26
CA VAL A 77 -11.81 -26.46 23.26
C VAL A 77 -11.12 -26.02 24.56
N LEU A 78 -10.12 -26.77 25.04
CA LEU A 78 -9.33 -26.42 26.23
C LEU A 78 -8.56 -25.12 26.04
N ILE A 79 -7.89 -24.97 24.89
CA ILE A 79 -7.11 -23.77 24.55
C ILE A 79 -8.02 -22.54 24.54
N THR A 80 -9.21 -22.65 23.97
CA THR A 80 -10.18 -21.54 23.89
C THR A 80 -10.67 -21.11 25.27
N ALA A 81 -11.01 -22.06 26.16
CA ALA A 81 -11.40 -21.77 27.54
C ALA A 81 -10.26 -21.10 28.34
N LEU A 82 -9.03 -21.59 28.19
CA LEU A 82 -7.86 -21.01 28.85
C LEU A 82 -7.51 -19.62 28.33
N HIS A 83 -7.62 -19.39 27.01
CA HIS A 83 -7.42 -18.08 26.38
C HIS A 83 -8.47 -17.06 26.83
N LYS A 84 -9.74 -17.47 26.94
CA LYS A 84 -10.83 -16.62 27.45
C LYS A 84 -10.55 -16.08 28.86
N HIS A 85 -9.82 -16.83 29.68
CA HIS A 85 -9.42 -16.45 31.03
C HIS A 85 -7.99 -15.86 31.11
N GLY A 86 -7.36 -15.57 29.97
CA GLY A 86 -6.08 -14.88 29.90
C GLY A 86 -4.87 -15.75 30.26
N ILE A 87 -4.93 -17.04 29.93
CA ILE A 87 -3.82 -18.01 30.03
C ILE A 87 -3.43 -18.46 28.60
N PRO A 88 -2.39 -17.86 27.98
CA PRO A 88 -2.06 -18.08 26.58
C PRO A 88 -1.25 -19.37 26.37
N ILE A 89 -1.91 -20.53 26.34
CA ILE A 89 -1.26 -21.82 26.04
C ILE A 89 -1.29 -22.07 24.53
N GLY A 90 -0.15 -22.45 23.96
CA GLY A 90 -0.04 -22.77 22.53
C GLY A 90 -0.34 -21.59 21.60
N ALA A 91 -0.39 -20.37 22.14
CA ALA A 91 -0.65 -19.17 21.37
C ALA A 91 0.49 -18.96 20.37
N LYS A 92 0.14 -18.97 19.08
CA LYS A 92 1.01 -18.41 18.05
C LYS A 92 0.99 -16.89 18.21
N PRO A 93 2.09 -16.17 17.91
CA PRO A 93 2.10 -14.70 17.96
C PRO A 93 0.92 -14.05 17.22
N SER A 94 0.44 -14.70 16.16
CA SER A 94 -0.72 -14.28 15.35
C SER A 94 -2.10 -14.49 15.98
N SER A 95 -2.21 -15.14 17.15
CA SER A 95 -3.48 -15.55 17.76
C SER A 95 -3.84 -14.81 19.06
N VAL A 96 -3.04 -13.81 19.43
CA VAL A 96 -3.23 -13.07 20.68
C VAL A 96 -3.82 -11.68 20.36
N HIS A 97 -5.12 -11.51 20.61
CA HIS A 97 -5.77 -10.20 20.51
C HIS A 97 -5.52 -9.40 21.81
N LEU A 98 -4.43 -8.63 21.83
CA LEU A 98 -4.02 -7.84 23.00
C LEU A 98 -4.86 -6.58 23.24
N ALA A 99 -5.67 -6.13 22.26
CA ALA A 99 -6.49 -4.93 22.37
C ALA A 99 -7.79 -4.98 21.58
N LYS A 100 -8.70 -4.08 21.96
CA LYS A 100 -9.97 -3.85 21.28
C LYS A 100 -9.71 -3.12 19.96
N GLU A 101 -10.11 -3.74 18.86
CA GLU A 101 -10.13 -3.08 17.55
C GLU A 101 -11.19 -1.97 17.56
N LEU A 102 -10.77 -0.74 17.25
CA LEU A 102 -11.66 0.41 17.13
C LEU A 102 -11.90 0.69 15.64
N PRO A 103 -13.16 0.80 15.18
CA PRO A 103 -13.44 1.17 13.81
C PRO A 103 -12.98 2.60 13.55
N LEU A 104 -12.49 2.87 12.34
CA LEU A 104 -12.17 4.23 11.91
C LEU A 104 -13.43 5.12 11.93
N PRO A 105 -13.30 6.43 12.21
CA PRO A 105 -14.42 7.35 12.14
C PRO A 105 -15.10 7.33 10.76
N VAL A 106 -16.43 7.49 10.74
CA VAL A 106 -17.19 7.54 9.49
C VAL A 106 -16.73 8.74 8.66
N CYS A 107 -16.39 8.51 7.38
CA CYS A 107 -16.02 9.56 6.45
C CYS A 107 -17.19 10.55 6.26
N LYS A 108 -16.92 11.85 6.38
CA LYS A 108 -17.91 12.91 6.19
C LYS A 108 -17.65 13.63 4.87
N MET A 109 -18.71 13.89 4.12
CA MET A 109 -18.64 14.66 2.88
C MET A 109 -18.15 16.09 3.17
N SER A 110 -17.11 16.52 2.47
CA SER A 110 -16.48 17.84 2.67
C SER A 110 -17.10 18.96 1.81
N GLY A 111 -17.60 18.62 0.63
CA GLY A 111 -18.19 19.60 -0.29
C GLY A 111 -18.55 18.98 -1.64
N TYR A 112 -18.96 19.85 -2.56
CA TYR A 112 -19.40 19.47 -3.91
C TYR A 112 -18.54 20.14 -4.97
N TRP A 113 -18.33 19.43 -6.08
CA TRP A 113 -17.72 19.97 -7.29
C TRP A 113 -18.79 20.05 -8.37
N THR A 114 -19.03 21.26 -8.85
CA THR A 114 -19.99 21.50 -9.95
C THR A 114 -19.25 21.75 -11.25
N ILE A 115 -19.78 21.17 -12.32
CA ILE A 115 -19.38 21.47 -13.69
C ILE A 115 -20.47 22.37 -14.25
N ASN A 116 -20.15 23.63 -14.50
CA ASN A 116 -21.11 24.58 -15.07
C ASN A 116 -21.44 24.19 -16.51
N GLN A 117 -22.52 23.43 -16.72
CA GLN A 117 -23.03 23.05 -18.03
C GLN A 117 -23.98 24.11 -18.64
N SER A 118 -24.40 25.11 -17.86
CA SER A 118 -25.53 26.01 -18.17
C SER A 118 -25.17 27.31 -18.89
N GLY A 119 -23.91 27.54 -19.27
CA GLY A 119 -23.47 28.79 -19.90
C GLY A 119 -22.66 28.55 -21.17
N ASN A 120 -23.28 28.71 -22.34
CA ASN A 120 -22.71 28.62 -23.69
C ASN A 120 -21.82 27.38 -23.96
N VAL A 121 -22.15 26.64 -25.01
CA VAL A 121 -21.43 25.47 -25.58
C VAL A 121 -19.93 25.72 -25.89
N ARG A 122 -19.39 26.92 -25.63
CA ARG A 122 -18.05 27.43 -25.93
C ARG A 122 -16.97 27.23 -24.84
N ARG A 123 -17.21 26.50 -23.74
CA ARG A 123 -16.16 26.18 -22.75
C ARG A 123 -15.82 24.70 -22.59
N LYS A 124 -16.29 23.84 -23.51
CA LYS A 124 -15.75 22.48 -23.64
C LYS A 124 -14.48 22.57 -24.47
N LEU A 125 -13.32 22.48 -23.81
CA LEU A 125 -12.06 22.45 -24.53
C LEU A 125 -11.81 21.00 -24.96
N LEU A 126 -11.77 20.79 -26.28
CA LEU A 126 -11.44 19.50 -26.85
C LEU A 126 -9.93 19.29 -26.76
N CYS A 127 -9.54 18.13 -26.25
CA CYS A 127 -8.14 17.73 -26.11
C CYS A 127 -7.85 16.65 -27.16
N PRO A 128 -7.13 16.99 -28.25
CA PRO A 128 -6.84 16.02 -29.30
C PRO A 128 -5.98 14.88 -28.72
N THR A 129 -6.25 13.67 -29.21
CA THR A 129 -5.59 12.45 -28.76
C THR A 129 -4.90 11.77 -29.93
N GLU A 130 -3.60 11.54 -29.81
CA GLU A 130 -2.78 10.83 -30.79
C GLU A 130 -2.28 9.52 -30.18
N SER A 131 -2.10 8.47 -30.97
CA SER A 131 -1.68 7.17 -30.47
C SER A 131 -0.48 6.64 -31.25
N TYR A 132 0.49 6.06 -30.56
CA TYR A 132 1.66 5.44 -31.18
C TYR A 132 2.10 4.19 -30.41
N LYS A 133 2.80 3.27 -31.11
CA LYS A 133 3.41 2.11 -30.46
C LYS A 133 4.71 2.49 -29.78
N ILE A 134 4.87 2.11 -28.52
CA ILE A 134 6.07 2.45 -27.75
C ILE A 134 7.29 1.69 -28.26
N ASP A 135 8.43 2.38 -28.30
CA ASP A 135 9.71 1.76 -28.63
C ASP A 135 10.33 1.17 -27.35
N ILE A 136 10.80 -0.08 -27.44
CA ILE A 136 11.25 -0.87 -26.29
C ILE A 136 12.70 -1.29 -26.52
N LYS A 137 13.59 -0.91 -25.60
CA LYS A 137 14.98 -1.37 -25.57
C LYS A 137 15.18 -2.48 -24.55
N GLY A 138 15.87 -3.56 -24.96
CA GLY A 138 16.11 -4.74 -24.12
C GLY A 138 15.46 -6.00 -24.71
N PRO A 139 15.21 -7.05 -23.91
CA PRO A 139 15.44 -7.12 -22.46
C PRO A 139 16.93 -7.24 -22.10
N VAL A 140 17.31 -6.67 -20.96
CA VAL A 140 18.53 -7.01 -20.24
C VAL A 140 18.12 -7.87 -19.06
N PHE A 141 18.82 -8.98 -18.82
CA PHE A 141 18.53 -9.87 -17.70
C PHE A 141 19.38 -9.47 -16.50
N LEU A 142 18.71 -9.00 -15.46
CA LEU A 142 19.33 -8.66 -14.18
C LEU A 142 19.26 -9.84 -13.22
N ARG A 143 20.22 -9.89 -12.30
CA ARG A 143 20.23 -10.92 -11.26
C ARG A 143 19.23 -10.58 -10.16
N VAL A 144 18.29 -11.49 -9.92
CA VAL A 144 17.40 -11.44 -8.74
C VAL A 144 18.12 -12.12 -7.57
N GLN A 145 18.50 -11.33 -6.56
CA GLN A 145 19.28 -11.78 -5.41
C GLN A 145 18.35 -12.04 -4.21
N PRO A 146 18.28 -13.28 -3.69
CA PRO A 146 17.54 -13.55 -2.46
C PRO A 146 18.37 -13.18 -1.22
N TYR A 147 17.71 -12.58 -0.24
CA TYR A 147 18.26 -12.29 1.08
C TYR A 147 17.32 -12.84 2.15
N ASP A 148 17.88 -13.53 3.14
CA ASP A 148 17.12 -13.98 4.29
C ASP A 148 16.83 -12.77 5.20
N ILE A 149 15.56 -12.60 5.55
CA ILE A 149 15.06 -11.54 6.42
C ILE A 149 14.26 -12.13 7.56
N GLU A 150 14.42 -11.54 8.75
CA GLU A 150 13.67 -11.92 9.94
C GLU A 150 12.51 -10.95 10.16
N ARG A 151 11.31 -11.50 10.37
CA ARG A 151 10.11 -10.74 10.73
C ARG A 151 10.06 -10.58 12.24
N ASN A 152 10.16 -9.34 12.70
CA ASN A 152 10.08 -9.03 14.11
C ASN A 152 8.64 -8.62 14.48
N GLU A 153 8.07 -9.31 15.47
CA GLU A 153 6.72 -9.05 15.97
C GLU A 153 6.74 -7.98 17.07
N SER A 154 6.55 -6.72 16.69
CA SER A 154 6.66 -5.58 17.62
C SER A 154 5.65 -5.66 18.78
N ARG A 155 4.46 -6.21 18.50
CA ARG A 155 3.41 -6.41 19.52
C ARG A 155 3.71 -7.51 20.54
N ALA A 156 4.71 -8.35 20.31
CA ALA A 156 5.13 -9.36 21.28
C ALA A 156 5.89 -8.74 22.47
N VAL A 157 6.52 -7.58 22.26
CA VAL A 157 7.42 -6.95 23.24
C VAL A 157 6.81 -5.69 23.85
N SER A 158 6.13 -4.87 23.03
CA SER A 158 5.52 -3.61 23.47
C SER A 158 4.18 -3.37 22.78
N PHE A 159 3.23 -2.78 23.49
CA PHE A 159 1.94 -2.42 22.89
C PHE A 159 2.08 -1.15 22.06
N THR A 160 2.27 -1.31 20.75
CA THR A 160 2.34 -0.23 19.76
C THR A 160 1.37 -0.51 18.60
N GLU A 161 1.07 0.53 17.80
CA GLU A 161 0.28 0.35 16.58
C GLU A 161 1.01 -0.52 15.55
N GLU A 162 2.34 -0.46 15.56
CA GLU A 162 3.24 -1.26 14.72
C GLU A 162 2.99 -2.77 14.92
N HIS A 163 2.59 -3.44 13.85
CA HIS A 163 2.30 -4.88 13.89
C HIS A 163 3.59 -5.71 13.83
N ALA A 164 4.42 -5.46 12.81
CA ALA A 164 5.71 -6.09 12.61
C ALA A 164 6.62 -5.22 11.75
N HIS A 165 7.92 -5.49 11.80
CA HIS A 165 8.92 -4.87 10.94
C HIS A 165 9.95 -5.89 10.44
N TRP A 166 10.68 -5.49 9.39
CA TRP A 166 11.81 -6.21 8.83
C TRP A 166 12.98 -5.24 8.68
N GLN A 167 14.20 -5.77 8.79
CA GLN A 167 15.42 -5.04 8.45
C GLN A 167 15.82 -5.39 7.01
N ILE A 168 15.68 -4.43 6.09
CA ILE A 168 16.13 -4.58 4.71
C ILE A 168 17.66 -4.43 4.67
N PRO A 169 18.42 -5.34 4.02
CA PRO A 169 19.87 -5.26 3.91
C PRO A 169 20.30 -4.21 2.87
N MET A 170 20.00 -2.94 3.16
CA MET A 170 20.41 -1.78 2.37
C MET A 170 21.70 -1.17 2.91
N ASN A 171 22.47 -0.51 2.03
CA ASN A 171 23.68 0.21 2.43
C ASN A 171 23.31 1.50 3.18
N GLU A 172 24.16 2.01 4.07
CA GLU A 172 23.88 3.19 4.91
C GLU A 172 23.59 4.46 4.10
N VAL A 173 24.12 4.54 2.88
CA VAL A 173 23.95 5.67 1.96
C VAL A 173 22.70 5.54 1.08
N ASN A 174 21.98 4.42 1.19
CA ASN A 174 20.81 4.12 0.37
C ASN A 174 19.58 4.81 0.96
N ILE A 175 18.79 5.45 0.11
CA ILE A 175 17.62 6.22 0.52
C ILE A 175 16.38 5.54 -0.05
N VAL A 176 15.35 5.33 0.76
CA VAL A 176 14.06 4.80 0.31
C VAL A 176 13.32 5.90 -0.45
N CYS A 177 12.97 5.64 -1.70
CA CYS A 177 12.24 6.58 -2.56
C CYS A 177 10.73 6.34 -2.51
N ASP A 178 10.31 5.08 -2.58
CA ASP A 178 8.91 4.70 -2.70
C ASP A 178 8.66 3.33 -2.09
N VAL A 179 7.45 3.15 -1.54
CA VAL A 179 6.97 1.91 -0.94
C VAL A 179 5.54 1.69 -1.42
N THR A 180 5.31 0.56 -2.07
CA THR A 180 3.98 0.20 -2.57
C THR A 180 3.69 -1.28 -2.34
N THR A 181 2.43 -1.64 -2.43
CA THR A 181 1.96 -3.00 -2.20
C THR A 181 1.08 -3.45 -3.34
N ALA A 182 1.24 -4.69 -3.80
CA ALA A 182 0.25 -5.34 -4.65
C ALA A 182 -0.05 -6.74 -4.11
N LYS A 183 -1.34 -6.97 -3.83
CA LYS A 183 -1.82 -8.17 -3.14
C LYS A 183 -1.07 -8.35 -1.81
N ASP A 184 -0.22 -9.37 -1.71
CA ASP A 184 0.54 -9.71 -0.50
C ASP A 184 2.04 -9.40 -0.64
N VAL A 185 2.45 -8.70 -1.70
CA VAL A 185 3.85 -8.34 -1.97
C VAL A 185 4.06 -6.86 -1.67
N ILE A 186 5.09 -6.58 -0.88
CA ILE A 186 5.60 -5.25 -0.55
C ILE A 186 6.79 -4.99 -1.46
N PHE A 187 6.75 -3.88 -2.18
CA PHE A 187 7.85 -3.38 -3.01
C PHE A 187 8.45 -2.13 -2.39
N VAL A 188 9.78 -2.08 -2.35
CA VAL A 188 10.54 -0.93 -1.85
C VAL A 188 11.53 -0.54 -2.92
N ALA A 189 11.47 0.70 -3.41
CA ALA A 189 12.47 1.26 -4.30
C ALA A 189 13.41 2.12 -3.48
N THR A 190 14.69 1.97 -3.75
CA THR A 190 15.74 2.79 -3.15
C THR A 190 16.54 3.52 -4.21
N CYS A 191 17.31 4.50 -3.77
CA CYS A 191 18.30 5.17 -4.58
C CYS A 191 19.65 5.30 -3.87
N ASN A 192 20.70 5.46 -4.66
CA ASN A 192 22.10 5.42 -4.22
C ASN A 192 22.52 4.06 -3.61
N PRO A 193 22.55 2.97 -4.41
CA PRO A 193 22.17 2.85 -5.82
C PRO A 193 20.66 2.64 -6.03
N VAL A 194 20.19 2.73 -7.29
CA VAL A 194 18.80 2.38 -7.62
C VAL A 194 18.63 0.87 -7.57
N SER A 195 17.82 0.40 -6.62
CA SER A 195 17.50 -1.02 -6.45
C SER A 195 16.03 -1.16 -6.08
N ILE A 196 15.45 -2.31 -6.41
CA ILE A 196 14.09 -2.68 -5.98
C ILE A 196 14.16 -3.93 -5.12
N TYR A 197 13.47 -3.87 -3.99
CA TYR A 197 13.27 -4.97 -3.07
C TYR A 197 11.81 -5.42 -3.13
N ALA A 198 11.58 -6.73 -3.15
CA ALA A 198 10.26 -7.33 -3.16
C ALA A 198 10.18 -8.46 -2.12
N MET A 199 9.22 -8.39 -1.22
CA MET A 199 8.96 -9.43 -0.22
C MET A 199 7.47 -9.67 -0.04
N LYS A 200 7.09 -10.89 0.36
CA LYS A 200 5.73 -11.17 0.80
C LYS A 200 5.59 -10.93 2.30
N GLU A 201 4.43 -10.51 2.77
CA GLU A 201 4.16 -10.22 4.19
C GLU A 201 4.50 -11.39 5.14
N ARG A 202 4.45 -12.63 4.67
CA ARG A 202 4.75 -13.83 5.49
C ARG A 202 6.01 -14.57 5.05
N ALA A 203 6.76 -14.01 4.11
CA ALA A 203 8.00 -14.63 3.65
C ALA A 203 9.19 -14.20 4.52
N ASN A 204 10.16 -15.11 4.64
CA ASN A 204 11.45 -14.85 5.27
C ASN A 204 12.54 -14.56 4.22
N VAL A 205 12.14 -14.38 2.96
CA VAL A 205 13.05 -14.11 1.85
C VAL A 205 12.62 -12.82 1.17
N LEU A 206 13.59 -11.94 1.03
CA LEU A 206 13.52 -10.69 0.28
C LEU A 206 14.23 -10.90 -1.05
N HIS A 207 13.62 -10.50 -2.16
CA HIS A 207 14.28 -10.47 -3.46
C HIS A 207 14.74 -9.05 -3.77
N CYS A 208 16.00 -8.89 -4.15
CA CYS A 208 16.58 -7.62 -4.59
C CYS A 208 16.96 -7.69 -6.06
N VAL A 209 16.71 -6.62 -6.81
CA VAL A 209 17.25 -6.41 -8.15
C VAL A 209 17.96 -5.05 -8.19
N ASP A 210 19.25 -5.08 -8.45
CA ASP A 210 20.07 -3.88 -8.62
C ASP A 210 19.90 -3.32 -10.04
N LEU A 211 19.47 -2.07 -10.14
CA LEU A 211 19.15 -1.39 -11.39
C LEU A 211 20.20 -0.34 -11.77
N TYR A 212 21.33 -0.33 -11.06
CA TYR A 212 22.43 0.59 -11.23
C TYR A 212 22.98 0.69 -12.66
N GLU A 213 22.90 -0.40 -13.43
CA GLU A 213 23.35 -0.43 -14.83
C GLU A 213 22.31 0.13 -15.82
N ILE A 214 21.03 0.21 -15.41
CA ILE A 214 19.91 0.61 -16.28
C ILE A 214 19.63 2.11 -16.17
N PHE A 215 19.68 2.64 -14.94
CA PHE A 215 19.52 4.07 -14.71
C PHE A 215 20.85 4.80 -14.98
N PRO A 216 20.83 5.92 -15.72
CA PRO A 216 22.04 6.65 -16.04
C PRO A 216 22.73 7.16 -14.77
N ARG A 217 24.05 6.96 -14.66
CA ARG A 217 24.85 7.57 -13.60
C ARG A 217 24.92 9.08 -13.85
N THR A 218 24.44 9.89 -12.92
CA THR A 218 24.69 11.33 -12.94
C THR A 218 25.92 11.63 -12.09
N LEU A 219 26.92 12.26 -12.71
CA LEU A 219 28.21 12.63 -12.10
C LEU A 219 28.11 13.87 -11.17
N SER A 220 26.90 14.33 -10.85
CA SER A 220 26.67 15.58 -10.12
C SER A 220 26.30 15.31 -8.67
N GLY A 221 27.04 15.89 -7.73
CA GLY A 221 26.95 15.64 -6.28
C GLY A 221 25.71 16.22 -5.58
N ALA A 222 24.67 16.61 -6.31
CA ALA A 222 23.42 17.19 -5.78
C ALA A 222 22.18 16.45 -6.31
N TRP A 223 22.28 15.14 -6.49
CA TRP A 223 21.23 14.32 -7.10
C TRP A 223 20.39 13.58 -6.03
N GLN A 224 19.07 13.72 -6.09
CA GLN A 224 18.12 12.94 -5.26
C GLN A 224 17.04 12.35 -6.18
N PRO A 225 17.29 11.20 -6.82
CA PRO A 225 16.29 10.59 -7.68
C PRO A 225 15.07 10.23 -6.87
N LEU A 226 13.93 10.51 -7.47
CA LEU A 226 12.67 9.99 -7.01
C LEU A 226 12.27 8.88 -7.96
N VAL A 227 12.39 7.64 -7.47
CA VAL A 227 11.96 6.45 -8.20
C VAL A 227 10.61 6.04 -7.66
N THR A 228 9.62 5.95 -8.54
CA THR A 228 8.26 5.51 -8.22
C THR A 228 8.00 4.12 -8.78
N ILE A 229 7.25 3.29 -8.04
CA ILE A 229 6.93 1.91 -8.38
C ILE A 229 5.45 1.78 -8.74
N ALA A 230 5.17 1.15 -9.86
CA ALA A 230 3.83 0.77 -10.29
C ALA A 230 3.75 -0.75 -10.52
N PRO A 231 3.24 -1.52 -9.54
CA PRO A 231 3.05 -2.95 -9.72
C PRO A 231 1.88 -3.24 -10.66
N LEU A 232 2.06 -4.20 -11.56
CA LEU A 232 1.09 -4.55 -12.60
C LEU A 232 0.19 -5.71 -12.16
N GLY A 233 -0.97 -5.85 -12.82
CA GLY A 233 -2.01 -6.80 -12.45
C GLY A 233 -2.34 -7.85 -13.51
N GLY A 234 -3.14 -8.84 -13.10
CA GLY A 234 -3.65 -9.90 -13.98
C GLY A 234 -2.52 -10.66 -14.71
N PRO A 235 -2.46 -10.63 -16.06
CA PRO A 235 -1.45 -11.35 -16.84
C PRO A 235 0.00 -10.86 -16.63
N LEU A 236 0.18 -9.65 -16.07
CA LEU A 236 1.50 -9.07 -15.77
C LEU A 236 1.84 -9.14 -14.28
N GLU A 237 1.18 -10.01 -13.53
CA GLU A 237 1.46 -10.22 -12.12
C GLU A 237 2.93 -10.61 -11.88
N GLY A 238 3.56 -9.95 -10.89
CA GLY A 238 5.00 -10.10 -10.61
C GLY A 238 5.89 -9.18 -11.43
N GLN A 239 5.32 -8.39 -12.34
CA GLN A 239 6.02 -7.36 -13.11
C GLN A 239 5.69 -5.97 -12.57
N VAL A 240 6.64 -5.06 -12.70
CA VAL A 240 6.54 -3.69 -12.19
C VAL A 240 7.05 -2.70 -13.22
N ILE A 241 6.49 -1.49 -13.20
CA ILE A 241 7.04 -0.34 -13.91
C ILE A 241 7.73 0.55 -12.88
N LEU A 242 8.95 0.97 -13.21
CA LEU A 242 9.75 1.91 -12.45
C LEU A 242 9.89 3.19 -13.26
N HIS A 243 9.63 4.32 -12.63
CA HIS A 243 9.82 5.64 -13.24
C HIS A 243 10.75 6.48 -12.38
N GLU A 244 11.82 6.99 -12.98
CA GLU A 244 12.73 7.94 -12.36
C GLU A 244 12.42 9.34 -12.89
N GLU A 245 12.05 10.23 -11.95
CA GLU A 245 11.38 11.50 -12.25
C GLU A 245 12.27 12.56 -12.91
N GLU A 246 13.60 12.55 -12.73
CA GLU A 246 14.48 13.57 -13.31
C GLU A 246 14.93 13.26 -14.74
N SER A 247 15.29 12.01 -15.01
CA SER A 247 15.74 11.56 -16.34
C SER A 247 14.59 11.05 -17.22
N ASN A 248 13.38 10.97 -16.66
CA ASN A 248 12.20 10.36 -17.27
C ASN A 248 12.45 8.93 -17.78
N ALA A 249 13.33 8.21 -17.08
CA ALA A 249 13.63 6.83 -17.41
C ALA A 249 12.50 5.94 -16.90
N VAL A 250 11.82 5.25 -17.84
CA VAL A 250 10.78 4.28 -17.53
C VAL A 250 11.30 2.87 -17.84
N VAL A 251 11.24 1.99 -16.85
CA VAL A 251 11.74 0.61 -16.94
C VAL A 251 10.62 -0.35 -16.56
N HIS A 252 10.35 -1.30 -17.44
CA HIS A 252 9.51 -2.45 -17.16
C HIS A 252 10.37 -3.61 -16.68
N LEU A 253 10.13 -4.09 -15.46
CA LEU A 253 10.92 -5.13 -14.81
C LEU A 253 10.02 -6.31 -14.43
N ASP A 254 10.43 -7.51 -14.87
CA ASP A 254 9.88 -8.76 -14.38
C ASP A 254 10.76 -9.30 -13.25
N LEU A 255 10.22 -9.38 -12.03
CA LEU A 255 10.94 -9.82 -10.85
C LEU A 255 11.08 -11.34 -10.77
N VAL A 256 10.33 -12.10 -11.56
CA VAL A 256 10.42 -13.56 -11.64
C VAL A 256 11.59 -13.96 -12.53
N THR A 257 11.72 -13.32 -13.70
CA THR A 257 12.75 -13.65 -14.68
C THR A 257 13.99 -12.75 -14.61
N GLY A 258 13.89 -11.60 -13.94
CA GLY A 258 14.91 -10.54 -13.97
C GLY A 258 14.95 -9.77 -15.30
N ALA A 259 14.00 -9.97 -16.20
CA ALA A 259 13.97 -9.28 -17.48
C ALA A 259 13.58 -7.81 -17.32
N ALA A 260 14.51 -6.91 -17.63
CA ALA A 260 14.32 -5.48 -17.61
C ALA A 260 14.29 -4.88 -19.03
N ARG A 261 13.28 -4.06 -19.32
CA ARG A 261 13.05 -3.41 -20.62
C ARG A 261 12.88 -1.92 -20.42
N LYS A 262 13.61 -1.10 -21.16
CA LYS A 262 13.48 0.35 -21.11
C LYS A 262 12.42 0.81 -22.10
N LEU A 263 11.44 1.55 -21.62
CA LEU A 263 10.33 2.11 -22.40
C LEU A 263 10.69 3.53 -22.86
N LEU A 264 10.59 3.79 -24.17
CA LEU A 264 11.00 5.06 -24.75
C LEU A 264 9.80 5.89 -25.18
N PHE A 265 9.51 6.91 -24.38
CA PHE A 265 8.51 7.93 -24.66
C PHE A 265 9.02 9.00 -25.65
N THR A 266 8.10 9.68 -26.32
CA THR A 266 8.39 10.75 -27.28
C THR A 266 9.17 11.91 -26.64
N GLN A 267 8.78 12.32 -25.43
CA GLN A 267 9.47 13.38 -24.67
C GLN A 267 10.96 13.04 -24.42
N ASN A 268 11.30 11.75 -24.31
CA ASN A 268 12.69 11.31 -24.12
C ASN A 268 13.56 11.49 -25.38
N LYS A 269 12.96 11.47 -26.58
CA LYS A 269 13.69 11.66 -27.85
C LYS A 269 14.04 13.13 -28.07
N GLU A 270 13.15 14.03 -27.72
CA GLU A 270 13.34 15.49 -27.86
C GLU A 270 14.35 16.04 -26.85
N GLU A 271 14.34 15.57 -25.60
CA GLU A 271 15.31 16.07 -24.60
C GLU A 271 16.72 15.53 -24.82
N GLN A 272 16.88 14.30 -25.33
CA GLN A 272 18.21 13.75 -25.65
C GLN A 272 18.89 14.51 -26.80
N THR A 273 18.14 15.00 -27.78
CA THR A 273 18.69 15.85 -28.85
C THR A 273 19.07 17.23 -28.31
N HIS A 274 18.28 17.80 -27.39
CA HIS A 274 18.60 19.08 -26.76
C HIS A 274 19.82 19.02 -25.83
N LYS A 275 19.96 17.97 -25.00
CA LYS A 275 21.13 17.78 -24.10
C LYS A 275 22.42 17.51 -24.87
N ARG A 276 22.37 16.86 -26.04
CA ARG A 276 23.55 16.60 -26.88
C ARG A 276 24.14 17.86 -27.52
N ASN A 277 23.34 18.93 -27.63
CA ASN A 277 23.71 20.19 -28.27
C ASN A 277 24.03 21.32 -27.27
N GLN A 278 23.98 21.07 -25.96
CA GLN A 278 24.30 22.06 -24.93
C GLN A 278 25.56 21.66 -24.15
N SER A 279 26.54 22.56 -24.09
CA SER A 279 27.69 22.42 -23.18
C SER A 279 27.20 22.44 -21.72
N PRO A 280 27.85 21.68 -20.80
CA PRO A 280 27.43 21.61 -19.42
C PRO A 280 27.64 22.98 -18.75
N LYS A 281 26.56 23.75 -18.58
CA LYS A 281 26.55 25.03 -17.89
C LYS A 281 26.64 24.78 -16.38
N TRP A 282 27.87 24.70 -15.87
CA TRP A 282 28.21 24.54 -14.44
C TRP A 282 27.66 25.68 -13.54
N TRP A 283 27.18 26.79 -14.11
CA TRP A 283 26.89 28.04 -13.37
C TRP A 283 25.48 28.57 -13.61
N SER A 284 24.53 27.75 -14.06
CA SER A 284 23.15 28.20 -14.20
C SER A 284 22.40 27.97 -12.89
N SER A 285 21.94 29.09 -12.33
CA SER A 285 20.82 29.24 -11.39
C SER A 285 19.77 28.13 -11.46
N LYS A 286 19.19 27.85 -10.29
CA LYS A 286 18.00 27.06 -9.90
C LYS A 286 16.74 27.19 -10.79
N ASP A 287 16.90 27.20 -12.10
CA ASP A 287 15.81 27.37 -13.06
C ASP A 287 15.25 25.99 -13.44
N SER A 288 14.25 25.58 -12.66
CA SER A 288 13.30 24.47 -12.88
C SER A 288 13.86 23.24 -13.59
N GLU A 289 14.43 22.32 -12.81
CA GLU A 289 14.70 20.96 -13.28
C GLU A 289 13.37 20.32 -13.72
N PRO A 290 13.33 19.68 -14.91
CA PRO A 290 12.12 19.05 -15.42
C PRO A 290 11.69 17.93 -14.47
N ASN A 291 10.56 18.10 -13.80
CA ASN A 291 10.00 17.13 -12.87
C ASN A 291 8.92 16.32 -13.61
N PHE A 292 9.27 15.13 -14.07
CA PHE A 292 8.33 14.19 -14.66
C PHE A 292 7.62 13.42 -13.55
N LYS A 293 6.33 13.11 -13.76
CA LYS A 293 5.51 12.40 -12.79
C LYS A 293 4.80 11.22 -13.43
N MET A 294 4.66 10.14 -12.68
CA MET A 294 3.85 8.97 -13.02
C MET A 294 2.69 8.85 -12.04
N CYS A 295 1.48 8.66 -12.57
CA CYS A 295 0.29 8.30 -11.81
C CYS A 295 0.05 6.79 -11.97
N CYS A 296 -0.03 6.08 -10.84
CA CYS A 296 -0.06 4.62 -10.77
C CYS A 296 -1.34 4.03 -10.16
N GLU A 297 -2.37 4.85 -9.89
CA GLU A 297 -3.61 4.46 -9.21
C GLU A 297 -4.34 3.30 -9.91
N PHE A 298 -4.17 3.18 -11.23
CA PHE A 298 -4.74 2.12 -12.06
C PHE A 298 -3.71 1.13 -12.62
N SER A 299 -2.51 1.05 -12.03
CA SER A 299 -1.46 0.13 -12.49
C SER A 299 -1.90 -1.34 -12.48
N GLN A 300 -2.80 -1.73 -11.59
CA GLN A 300 -3.41 -3.06 -11.54
C GLN A 300 -4.26 -3.41 -12.78
N LYS A 301 -4.68 -2.40 -13.53
CA LYS A 301 -5.35 -2.53 -14.83
C LYS A 301 -4.37 -2.44 -16.01
N ASN A 302 -3.06 -2.43 -15.73
CA ASN A 302 -1.97 -2.44 -16.69
C ASN A 302 -1.87 -1.18 -17.58
N TRP A 303 -2.34 -0.05 -17.07
CA TRP A 303 -2.11 1.24 -17.72
C TRP A 303 -1.64 2.30 -16.71
N LEU A 304 -0.88 3.27 -17.21
CA LEU A 304 -0.21 4.29 -16.42
C LEU A 304 -0.30 5.64 -17.13
N LEU A 305 -0.29 6.72 -16.37
CA LEU A 305 -0.29 8.08 -16.91
C LEU A 305 1.03 8.77 -16.56
N PHE A 306 1.68 9.36 -17.55
CA PHE A 306 2.89 10.15 -17.41
C PHE A 306 2.62 11.60 -17.80
N TYR A 307 3.22 12.54 -17.09
CA TYR A 307 3.17 13.95 -17.45
C TYR A 307 4.41 14.69 -16.95
N LYS A 308 4.66 15.86 -17.53
CA LYS A 308 5.74 16.76 -17.11
C LYS A 308 5.16 17.95 -16.35
N HIS A 309 5.78 18.33 -15.23
CA HIS A 309 5.43 19.56 -14.53
C HIS A 309 5.63 20.78 -15.45
N ASP A 310 4.67 21.70 -15.45
CA ASP A 310 4.52 22.81 -16.40
C ASP A 310 4.41 22.38 -17.89
N GLY A 311 4.27 21.07 -18.15
CA GLY A 311 3.96 20.52 -19.46
C GLY A 311 2.47 20.59 -19.78
N ASN A 312 2.14 20.49 -21.06
CA ASN A 312 0.76 20.56 -21.56
C ASN A 312 0.31 19.25 -22.22
N GLN A 313 1.00 18.14 -21.96
CA GLN A 313 0.70 16.84 -22.53
C GLN A 313 0.58 15.78 -21.45
N LEU A 314 -0.33 14.85 -21.67
CA LEU A 314 -0.48 13.63 -20.89
C LEU A 314 -0.17 12.44 -21.80
N GLU A 315 0.64 11.50 -21.33
CA GLU A 315 0.96 10.27 -22.05
C GLU A 315 0.40 9.07 -21.27
N VAL A 316 -0.62 8.41 -21.81
CA VAL A 316 -1.25 7.21 -21.22
C VAL A 316 -0.62 5.98 -21.84
N LEU A 317 0.13 5.20 -21.08
CA LEU A 317 0.70 3.93 -21.52
C LEU A 317 -0.28 2.79 -21.21
N ASP A 318 -0.68 2.04 -22.23
CA ASP A 318 -1.21 0.68 -22.08
C ASP A 318 -0.04 -0.31 -22.17
N VAL A 319 0.27 -0.96 -21.05
CA VAL A 319 1.43 -1.86 -20.93
C VAL A 319 1.17 -3.18 -21.68
N LEU A 320 -0.08 -3.64 -21.74
CA LEU A 320 -0.43 -4.88 -22.41
C LEU A 320 -0.37 -4.75 -23.93
N GLU A 321 -0.90 -3.65 -24.44
CA GLU A 321 -0.90 -3.40 -25.88
C GLU A 321 0.41 -2.79 -26.38
N GLY A 322 1.23 -2.23 -25.49
CA GLY A 322 2.43 -1.48 -25.85
C GLY A 322 2.09 -0.21 -26.64
N GLN A 323 0.94 0.40 -26.34
CA GLN A 323 0.46 1.62 -26.99
C GLN A 323 0.52 2.79 -26.01
N VAL A 324 0.86 3.97 -26.54
CA VAL A 324 0.81 5.22 -25.79
C VAL A 324 -0.18 6.16 -26.46
N HIS A 325 -1.08 6.72 -25.67
CA HIS A 325 -2.02 7.76 -26.09
C HIS A 325 -1.56 9.12 -25.54
N ILE A 326 -1.24 10.06 -26.41
CA ILE A 326 -0.88 11.43 -26.05
C ILE A 326 -2.15 12.28 -26.09
N ILE A 327 -2.48 12.94 -24.98
CA ILE A 327 -3.58 13.90 -24.89
C ILE A 327 -2.97 15.29 -24.74
N SER A 328 -3.18 16.15 -25.74
CA SER A 328 -2.72 17.54 -25.68
C SER A 328 -3.73 18.42 -24.97
N LEU A 329 -3.24 19.18 -23.99
CA LEU A 329 -4.05 20.05 -23.14
C LEU A 329 -3.85 21.53 -23.50
N PRO A 330 -4.90 22.35 -23.35
CA PRO A 330 -4.81 23.80 -23.49
C PRO A 330 -4.24 24.51 -22.24
N ILE A 331 -3.81 23.74 -21.23
CA ILE A 331 -3.31 24.24 -19.94
C ILE A 331 -1.95 23.59 -19.63
N ASN A 332 -1.13 24.29 -18.83
CA ASN A 332 0.10 23.74 -18.27
C ASN A 332 -0.18 23.11 -16.91
N LEU A 333 0.30 21.90 -16.71
CA LEU A 333 0.00 21.05 -15.57
C LEU A 333 0.85 21.37 -14.35
N LYS A 334 0.21 21.49 -13.19
CA LYS A 334 0.85 21.43 -11.89
C LYS A 334 0.86 20.00 -11.34
N ALA A 335 -0.31 19.39 -11.33
CA ALA A 335 -0.59 18.09 -10.75
C ALA A 335 -1.79 17.43 -11.43
N VAL A 336 -1.80 16.10 -11.43
CA VAL A 336 -2.86 15.26 -12.00
C VAL A 336 -3.28 14.23 -10.96
N PHE A 337 -4.58 14.00 -10.80
CA PHE A 337 -5.14 12.99 -9.91
C PHE A 337 -6.16 12.14 -10.67
N LEU A 338 -5.96 10.83 -10.65
CA LEU A 338 -6.81 9.86 -11.34
C LEU A 338 -8.01 9.49 -10.44
N VAL A 339 -9.07 10.30 -10.47
CA VAL A 339 -10.25 10.13 -9.60
C VAL A 339 -11.08 8.90 -10.01
N ALA A 340 -11.23 8.68 -11.31
CA ALA A 340 -11.81 7.48 -11.90
C ALA A 340 -11.15 7.18 -13.25
N GLU A 341 -11.42 6.01 -13.82
CA GLU A 341 -10.85 5.60 -15.12
C GLU A 341 -11.15 6.60 -16.25
N ASP A 342 -12.33 7.22 -16.20
CA ASP A 342 -12.83 8.14 -17.22
C ASP A 342 -12.77 9.61 -16.80
N ARG A 343 -12.36 9.91 -15.56
CA ARG A 343 -12.45 11.25 -14.95
C ARG A 343 -11.20 11.58 -14.16
N TRP A 344 -10.42 12.54 -14.65
CA TRP A 344 -9.15 12.95 -14.05
C TRP A 344 -9.20 14.41 -13.64
N LEU A 345 -8.72 14.71 -12.43
CA LEU A 345 -8.61 16.06 -11.91
C LEU A 345 -7.24 16.62 -12.28
N LEU A 346 -7.24 17.73 -13.01
CA LEU A 346 -6.03 18.45 -13.42
C LEU A 346 -5.96 19.79 -12.69
N ILE A 347 -4.77 20.15 -12.20
CA ILE A 347 -4.51 21.46 -11.60
C ILE A 347 -3.60 22.25 -12.53
N GLU A 348 -3.99 23.46 -12.91
CA GLU A 348 -3.16 24.35 -13.74
C GLU A 348 -2.04 25.02 -12.93
N ASN A 349 -0.83 25.07 -13.49
CA ASN A 349 0.36 25.58 -12.80
C ASN A 349 0.27 27.06 -12.42
N LYS A 350 -0.17 27.92 -13.35
CA LYS A 350 -0.15 29.38 -13.14
C LYS A 350 -1.24 29.88 -12.20
N THR A 351 -2.45 29.34 -12.31
CA THR A 351 -3.62 29.88 -11.60
C THR A 351 -4.11 28.98 -10.46
N ASN A 352 -3.59 27.75 -10.34
CA ASN A 352 -4.10 26.70 -9.46
C ASN A 352 -5.59 26.37 -9.68
N LYS A 353 -6.16 26.72 -10.84
CA LYS A 353 -7.52 26.33 -11.19
C LYS A 353 -7.60 24.83 -11.42
N LYS A 354 -8.72 24.25 -10.96
CA LYS A 354 -9.03 22.83 -11.09
C LYS A 354 -9.88 22.58 -12.33
N PHE A 355 -9.53 21.55 -13.06
CA PHE A 355 -10.23 21.11 -14.26
C PHE A 355 -10.53 19.61 -14.18
N LEU A 356 -11.67 19.19 -14.74
CA LEU A 356 -12.01 17.79 -14.91
C LEU A 356 -11.82 17.40 -16.37
N LEU A 357 -10.89 16.49 -16.63
CA LEU A 357 -10.75 15.85 -17.93
C LEU A 357 -11.66 14.60 -17.95
N THR A 358 -12.53 14.50 -18.95
CA THR A 358 -13.38 13.34 -19.18
C THR A 358 -12.95 12.62 -20.46
N LYS A 359 -12.71 11.32 -20.34
CA LYS A 359 -12.33 10.43 -21.43
C LYS A 359 -13.55 9.59 -21.87
N PRO A 360 -13.69 9.24 -23.16
CA PRO A 360 -14.71 8.28 -23.58
C PRO A 360 -14.39 6.89 -23.02
N MET A 361 -15.39 6.21 -22.47
CA MET A 361 -15.20 4.91 -21.81
C MET A 361 -14.73 3.78 -22.76
N HIS A 362 -14.86 3.92 -24.09
CA HIS A 362 -14.45 2.90 -25.07
C HIS A 362 -13.61 3.54 -26.19
N MET A 363 -12.30 3.26 -26.21
CA MET A 363 -11.38 3.72 -27.28
C MET A 363 -11.38 2.81 -28.52
N GLY A 364 -12.10 1.67 -28.48
CA GLY A 364 -12.05 0.62 -29.50
C GLY A 364 -13.20 0.60 -30.51
N ALA A 365 -14.17 1.51 -30.43
CA ALA A 365 -15.26 1.61 -31.40
C ALA A 365 -15.10 2.90 -32.21
N GLU A 366 -15.40 2.83 -33.51
CA GLU A 366 -15.17 3.84 -34.56
C GLU A 366 -15.82 5.23 -34.32
N ASP A 367 -16.40 5.48 -33.15
CA ASP A 367 -16.92 6.76 -32.66
C ASP A 367 -16.32 7.15 -31.29
N SER A 368 -15.01 6.98 -31.10
CA SER A 368 -14.35 7.41 -29.86
C SER A 368 -14.37 8.94 -29.75
N GLY A 369 -15.15 9.46 -28.81
CA GLY A 369 -15.26 10.91 -28.56
C GLY A 369 -13.90 11.54 -28.25
N VAL A 370 -13.76 12.84 -28.51
CA VAL A 370 -12.55 13.57 -28.13
C VAL A 370 -12.55 13.78 -26.61
N CYS A 371 -11.39 13.68 -25.95
CA CYS A 371 -11.26 14.01 -24.53
C CYS A 371 -11.73 15.45 -24.28
N GLN A 372 -12.52 15.67 -23.23
CA GLN A 372 -13.11 16.99 -22.94
C GLN A 372 -12.61 17.51 -21.60
N LEU A 373 -12.12 18.74 -21.60
CA LEU A 373 -11.68 19.43 -20.40
C LEU A 373 -12.75 20.42 -19.92
N HIS A 374 -13.11 20.30 -18.64
CA HIS A 374 -14.14 21.09 -17.99
C HIS A 374 -13.56 21.88 -16.82
N THR A 375 -13.95 23.15 -16.65
CA THR A 375 -13.59 23.91 -15.45
C THR A 375 -14.47 23.50 -14.27
N ILE A 376 -13.86 23.27 -13.10
CA ILE A 376 -14.57 22.91 -11.87
C ILE A 376 -14.78 24.16 -11.01
N THR A 377 -15.97 24.27 -10.42
CA THR A 377 -16.26 25.20 -9.31
C THR A 377 -16.46 24.41 -8.02
N GLU A 378 -15.83 24.85 -6.93
CA GLU A 378 -15.96 24.23 -5.61
C GLU A 378 -17.01 24.96 -4.78
N GLU A 379 -17.98 24.21 -4.24
CA GLU A 379 -18.99 24.72 -3.33
C GLU A 379 -18.85 24.02 -1.98
N SER A 380 -18.85 24.80 -0.89
CA SER A 380 -18.78 24.27 0.47
C SER A 380 -20.08 23.55 0.83
N HIS A 381 -19.97 22.54 1.70
CA HIS A 381 -21.12 21.76 2.18
C HIS A 381 -22.25 22.63 2.78
N ASP A 382 -21.92 23.81 3.31
CA ASP A 382 -22.88 24.72 3.95
C ASP A 382 -23.78 25.48 2.95
N MET A 383 -23.52 25.39 1.64
CA MET A 383 -24.20 26.20 0.61
C MET A 383 -25.42 25.52 -0.04
N GLY A 384 -26.07 24.57 0.65
CA GLY A 384 -27.40 24.06 0.25
C GLY A 384 -27.50 23.62 -1.22
N PHE A 385 -26.83 22.52 -1.56
CA PHE A 385 -26.82 21.98 -2.92
C PHE A 385 -28.26 21.68 -3.41
N GLY A 386 -28.73 22.40 -4.45
CA GLY A 386 -29.99 22.09 -5.15
C GLY A 386 -31.26 22.88 -4.75
N MET A 387 -31.18 23.95 -3.95
CA MET A 387 -32.38 24.74 -3.55
C MET A 387 -32.70 25.97 -4.40
N SER A 388 -31.98 26.22 -5.50
CA SER A 388 -32.16 27.42 -6.33
C SER A 388 -32.87 27.21 -7.68
N SER A 389 -33.79 26.23 -7.79
CA SER A 389 -34.64 26.11 -8.99
C SER A 389 -36.13 25.86 -8.68
N GLY A 390 -36.86 26.96 -8.48
CA GLY A 390 -38.23 27.23 -8.97
C GLY A 390 -39.40 26.38 -8.48
N PHE A 391 -40.28 26.96 -7.65
CA PHE A 391 -41.66 27.39 -8.00
C PHE A 391 -42.37 27.92 -6.72
N PRO A 392 -43.11 29.05 -6.77
CA PRO A 392 -43.90 29.51 -5.63
C PRO A 392 -45.18 28.67 -5.55
N ALA A 393 -45.27 27.80 -4.55
CA ALA A 393 -46.53 27.16 -4.22
C ALA A 393 -47.44 28.17 -3.50
N ALA A 394 -48.33 28.78 -4.28
CA ALA A 394 -49.55 29.34 -3.75
C ALA A 394 -50.37 28.20 -3.13
N LEU A 395 -50.73 28.33 -1.85
CA LEU A 395 -51.85 27.60 -1.28
C LEU A 395 -52.80 28.62 -0.65
N CYS A 396 -53.95 28.72 -1.31
CA CYS A 396 -55.16 29.34 -0.83
C CYS A 396 -55.75 28.54 0.34
N SER A 397 -56.49 29.28 1.19
CA SER A 397 -57.56 28.89 2.11
C SER A 397 -57.24 27.89 3.22
#